data_AF-A0A847C7R5-F1
#
_entry.id   AF-A0A847C7R5-F1
#
_cell.length_a   1.000
_cell.length_b   1.000
_cell.length_c   1.000
_cell.angle_alpha   90.00
_cell.angle_beta   90.00
_cell.angle_gamma   90.00
#
_symmetry.space_group_name_H-M   'P 1'
#
loop_
_entity.id
_entity.type
_entity.pdbx_description
1 polymer ?
#
loop_
_entity_poly.entity_id
_entity_poly.type
_entity_poly.pdbx_seq_one_letter_code
_entity_poly.pdbx_strand_id
1 'polypeptide(L)'
;MKHIDVKPRALTEEEKKLRDQGVYDSFANYIVYCETCGKVESTNMYIMSAERRAKMLKDKGVLCDVCNLDTWAVGYPENSMTGFGTFEKKTGKKSIFGAKK
;
A
#
# COMPACT_ATOMS: atom_id res chain seq x y z
N MET A 1 -19.01 -10.48 4.55
CA MET A 1 -17.81 -9.72 4.96
C MET A 1 -18.12 -8.25 4.81
N LYS A 2 -17.97 -7.43 5.86
CA LYS A 2 -18.18 -5.98 5.75
C LYS A 2 -17.21 -5.44 4.70
N HIS A 3 -17.72 -4.76 3.68
CA HIS A 3 -16.90 -3.89 2.84
C HIS A 3 -16.25 -2.88 3.78
N ILE A 4 -14.96 -3.06 4.04
CA ILE A 4 -14.16 -1.96 4.56
C ILE A 4 -14.10 -0.99 3.40
N ASP A 5 -14.62 0.23 3.58
CA ASP A 5 -14.46 1.34 2.63
C ASP A 5 -12.97 1.73 2.61
N VAL A 6 -12.17 0.89 1.99
CA VAL A 6 -10.74 1.11 1.77
C VAL A 6 -10.64 2.07 0.59
N LYS A 7 -10.38 3.34 0.89
CA LYS A 7 -9.99 4.30 -0.13
C LYS A 7 -8.54 4.02 -0.53
N PRO A 8 -8.24 3.77 -1.80
CA PRO A 8 -6.87 3.55 -2.23
C PRO A 8 -6.11 4.88 -2.39
N ARG A 9 -4.81 4.81 -2.14
CA ARG A 9 -3.83 5.86 -2.42
C ARG A 9 -2.71 5.29 -3.28
N ALA A 10 -2.32 6.03 -4.32
CA ALA A 10 -1.15 5.72 -5.14
C ALA A 10 0.16 5.87 -4.34
N LEU A 11 1.19 5.13 -4.73
CA LEU A 11 2.53 5.31 -4.16
C LEU A 11 3.05 6.72 -4.50
N THR A 12 3.65 7.40 -3.51
CA THR A 12 4.37 8.65 -3.73
C THR A 12 5.67 8.40 -4.47
N GLU A 13 6.25 9.46 -5.07
CA GLU A 13 7.54 9.37 -5.76
C GLU A 13 8.68 8.93 -4.84
N GLU A 14 8.62 9.27 -3.55
CA GLU A 14 9.58 8.84 -2.54
C GLU A 14 9.46 7.34 -2.25
N GLU A 15 8.24 6.84 -2.10
CA GLU A 15 7.96 5.41 -1.89
C GLU A 15 8.39 4.58 -3.10
N LYS A 16 8.21 5.09 -4.31
CA LYS A 16 8.71 4.46 -5.55
C LYS A 16 10.23 4.40 -5.57
N LYS A 17 10.94 5.47 -5.19
CA LYS A 17 12.40 5.48 -5.13
C LYS A 17 12.95 4.51 -4.07
N LEU A 18 12.33 4.47 -2.89
CA LEU A 18 12.70 3.52 -1.84
C LEU A 18 12.48 2.07 -2.30
N ARG A 19 11.40 1.83 -3.05
CA ARG A 19 11.14 0.54 -3.69
C ARG A 19 12.22 0.16 -4.71
N ASP A 20 12.67 1.10 -5.54
CA ASP A 20 13.75 0.86 -6.51
C ASP A 20 15.10 0.58 -5.81
N GLN A 21 15.27 1.08 -4.57
CA GLN A 21 16.41 0.76 -3.70
C GLN A 21 16.25 -0.55 -2.91
N GLY A 22 15.15 -1.28 -3.11
CA GLY A 22 14.86 -2.54 -2.40
C GLY A 22 14.44 -2.34 -0.94
N VAL A 23 14.06 -1.13 -0.55
CA VAL A 23 13.52 -0.84 0.79
C VAL A 23 12.00 -0.99 0.72
N TYR A 24 11.47 -1.90 1.54
CA TYR A 24 10.04 -2.23 1.57
C TYR A 24 9.44 -1.95 2.93
N ASP A 25 8.18 -1.51 2.95
CA ASP A 25 7.42 -1.35 4.17
C ASP A 25 6.88 -2.72 4.61
N SER A 26 7.58 -3.34 5.57
CA SER A 26 7.24 -4.69 6.07
C SER A 26 5.94 -4.75 6.86
N PHE A 27 5.38 -3.60 7.26
CA PHE A 27 4.13 -3.53 8.00
C PHE A 27 2.95 -3.08 7.13
N ALA A 28 3.19 -2.82 5.84
CA ALA A 28 2.16 -2.33 4.94
C ALA A 28 1.19 -3.42 4.45
N ASN A 29 -0.09 -3.05 4.38
CA ASN A 29 -1.06 -3.77 3.57
C ASN A 29 -1.12 -3.10 2.20
N TYR A 30 -0.56 -3.77 1.20
CA TYR A 30 -0.64 -3.37 -0.20
C TYR A 30 -2.02 -3.69 -0.76
N ILE A 31 -2.51 -2.87 -1.66
CA ILE A 31 -3.78 -3.09 -2.35
C ILE A 31 -3.58 -3.04 -3.85
N VAL A 32 -4.32 -3.88 -4.56
CA VAL A 32 -4.48 -3.78 -6.01
C VAL A 32 -5.80 -3.07 -6.26
N TYR A 33 -5.75 -1.98 -7.00
CA TYR A 33 -6.90 -1.13 -7.23
C TYR A 33 -6.90 -0.56 -8.66
N CYS A 34 -8.05 -0.11 -9.12
CA CYS A 34 -8.16 0.64 -10.37
C CYS A 34 -7.81 2.11 -10.13
N GLU A 35 -6.81 2.63 -10.84
CA GLU A 35 -6.39 4.04 -10.70
C GLU A 35 -7.48 5.03 -11.12
N THR A 36 -8.35 4.64 -12.06
CA THR A 36 -9.36 5.54 -12.61
C THR A 36 -10.56 5.72 -11.69
N CYS A 37 -11.05 4.65 -11.06
CA CYS A 37 -12.26 4.69 -10.24
C CYS A 37 -12.02 4.42 -8.74
N GLY A 38 -10.81 4.06 -8.35
CA GLY A 38 -10.47 3.76 -6.96
C GLY A 38 -11.03 2.44 -6.44
N LYS A 39 -11.57 1.57 -7.30
CA LYS A 39 -12.06 0.27 -6.84
C LYS A 39 -10.92 -0.65 -6.42
N VAL A 40 -11.00 -1.16 -5.20
CA VAL A 40 -10.07 -2.15 -4.67
C VAL A 40 -10.49 -3.55 -5.12
N GLU A 41 -9.56 -4.27 -5.73
CA GLU A 41 -9.75 -5.64 -6.20
C GLU A 41 -9.22 -6.67 -5.19
N SER A 42 -8.06 -6.40 -4.58
CA SER A 42 -7.49 -7.30 -3.57
C SER A 42 -6.56 -6.57 -2.61
N THR A 43 -6.41 -7.13 -1.41
CA THR A 43 -5.43 -6.69 -0.41
C THR A 43 -4.35 -7.77 -0.28
N ASN A 44 -3.11 -7.36 -0.07
CA ASN A 44 -1.93 -8.21 -0.04
C ASN A 44 -0.98 -7.71 1.05
N MET A 45 -0.38 -8.62 1.80
CA MET A 45 0.60 -8.27 2.84
C MET A 45 1.99 -7.95 2.25
N TYR A 46 2.26 -8.40 1.01
CA TYR A 46 3.55 -8.19 0.34
C TYR A 46 3.39 -7.49 -1.00
N ILE A 47 4.28 -6.55 -1.30
CA ILE A 47 4.28 -5.80 -2.57
C ILE A 47 4.45 -6.71 -3.77
N MET A 48 5.31 -7.73 -3.68
CA MET A 48 5.56 -8.68 -4.77
C MET A 48 4.28 -9.43 -5.17
N SER A 49 3.46 -9.80 -4.19
CA SER A 49 2.17 -10.45 -4.42
C SER A 49 1.17 -9.48 -5.07
N ALA A 50 1.13 -8.23 -4.61
CA ALA A 50 0.29 -7.19 -5.18
C ALA A 50 0.66 -6.88 -6.64
N GLU A 51 1.95 -6.70 -6.92
CA GLU A 51 2.47 -6.44 -8.27
C GLU A 51 2.21 -7.62 -9.20
N ARG A 52 2.44 -8.84 -8.74
CA ARG A 52 2.12 -10.05 -9.51
C ARG A 52 0.63 -10.12 -9.82
N ARG A 53 -0.23 -9.75 -8.88
CA ARG A 53 -1.68 -9.75 -9.09
C ARG A 53 -2.10 -8.66 -10.08
N ALA A 54 -1.57 -7.45 -9.98
CA ALA A 54 -1.82 -6.36 -10.92
C ALA A 54 -1.34 -6.73 -12.34
N LYS A 55 -0.14 -7.30 -12.46
CA LYS A 55 0.38 -7.80 -13.75
C LYS A 55 -0.50 -8.91 -14.32
N MET A 56 -0.91 -9.88 -13.50
CA MET A 56 -1.80 -10.95 -13.94
C MET A 56 -3.14 -10.42 -14.46
N LEU A 57 -3.72 -9.38 -13.84
CA LEU A 57 -4.96 -8.77 -14.31
C LEU A 57 -4.78 -8.15 -15.69
N LYS A 58 -3.68 -7.42 -15.90
CA LYS A 58 -3.32 -6.85 -17.21
C LYS A 58 -3.05 -7.93 -18.25
N ASP A 59 -2.22 -8.92 -17.93
CA ASP A 59 -1.87 -10.02 -18.83
C ASP A 59 -3.12 -10.83 -19.26
N LYS A 60 -4.11 -10.96 -18.38
CA LYS A 60 -5.38 -11.65 -18.66
C LYS A 60 -6.43 -10.76 -19.33
N GLY A 61 -6.16 -9.46 -19.49
CA GLY A 61 -7.13 -8.49 -20.02
C GLY A 61 -8.38 -8.35 -19.13
N VAL A 62 -8.25 -8.56 -17.82
CA VAL A 62 -9.36 -8.35 -16.88
C VAL A 62 -9.59 -6.85 -16.76
N LEU A 63 -10.80 -6.39 -17.09
CA LEU A 63 -11.19 -4.99 -16.96
C LEU A 63 -11.78 -4.73 -15.57
N CYS A 64 -11.68 -3.50 -15.10
CA CYS A 64 -12.40 -3.06 -13.92
C CYS A 64 -13.90 -3.16 -14.15
N ASP A 65 -14.62 -3.79 -13.23
CA ASP A 65 -16.08 -3.99 -13.32
C ASP A 65 -16.91 -2.70 -13.14
N VAL A 66 -16.27 -1.59 -12.71
CA VAL A 66 -16.92 -0.28 -12.54
C VAL A 66 -16.69 0.62 -13.75
N CYS A 67 -15.45 0.77 -14.22
CA CYS A 67 -15.11 1.70 -15.30
C CYS A 67 -14.74 1.03 -16.63
N ASN A 68 -14.67 -0.31 -16.69
CA ASN A 68 -14.28 -1.09 -17.87
C ASN A 68 -12.90 -0.71 -18.46
N LEU A 69 -11.96 -0.32 -17.60
CA LEU A 69 -10.57 -0.02 -17.96
C LEU A 69 -9.60 -1.03 -17.32
N ASP A 70 -8.45 -1.24 -17.93
CA ASP A 70 -7.38 -2.16 -17.48
C ASP A 70 -6.32 -1.46 -16.60
N THR A 71 -6.68 -0.34 -15.98
CA THR A 71 -5.81 0.55 -15.19
C THR A 71 -5.52 0.03 -13.78
N TRP A 72 -5.17 -1.25 -13.67
CA TRP A 72 -4.81 -1.87 -12.39
C TRP A 72 -3.44 -1.40 -11.92
N ALA A 73 -3.38 -0.97 -10.66
CA ALA A 73 -2.15 -0.53 -10.01
C ALA A 73 -2.07 -1.03 -8.56
N VAL A 74 -0.87 -0.88 -8.01
CA VAL A 74 -0.58 -1.19 -6.61
C VAL A 74 -0.58 0.11 -5.81
N GLY A 75 -1.17 0.06 -4.63
CA GLY A 75 -1.34 1.20 -3.73
C GLY A 75 -1.30 0.80 -2.27
N TYR A 76 -1.60 1.77 -1.42
CA TYR A 76 -1.88 1.58 0.00
C TYR A 76 -3.30 2.07 0.32
N PRO A 77 -3.93 1.58 1.40
CA PRO A 77 -5.08 2.24 1.99
C PRO A 77 -4.72 3.68 2.37
N GLU A 78 -5.58 4.65 2.06
CA GLU A 78 -5.39 6.08 2.35
C GLU A 78 -5.12 6.33 3.84
N ASN A 79 -5.80 5.59 4.72
CA ASN A 79 -5.65 5.67 6.18
C ASN A 79 -4.58 4.73 6.75
N SER A 80 -3.77 4.10 5.91
CA SER A 80 -2.69 3.26 6.40
C SER A 80 -1.57 4.14 6.94
N MET A 81 -1.27 4.03 8.24
CA MET A 81 -0.04 4.58 8.83
C MET A 81 1.24 3.88 8.33
N THR A 82 1.11 2.96 7.38
CA THR A 82 2.19 2.24 6.74
C THR A 82 2.72 3.12 5.60
N GLY A 83 3.41 4.16 6.02
CA GLY A 83 4.46 4.79 5.24
C GLY A 83 5.72 4.56 6.02
N PHE A 84 6.82 4.28 5.31
CA PHE A 84 8.19 4.49 5.79
C PHE A 84 8.20 5.58 6.86
N GLY A 85 8.21 5.17 8.13
CA GLY A 85 7.94 6.11 9.20
C GLY A 85 8.95 7.23 9.11
N THR A 86 8.52 8.44 8.77
CA THR A 86 9.31 9.60 9.07
C THR A 86 9.41 9.60 10.59
N PHE A 87 10.56 9.13 11.10
CA PHE A 87 11.00 9.50 12.42
C PHE A 87 11.14 11.02 12.37
N GLU A 88 10.05 11.73 12.66
CA GLU A 88 10.17 13.08 13.17
C GLU A 88 11.09 12.96 14.38
N LYS A 89 12.31 13.48 14.22
CA LYS A 89 13.22 13.68 15.35
C LYS A 89 12.54 14.67 16.28
N LYS A 90 11.63 14.18 17.14
CA LYS A 90 11.22 14.89 18.33
C LYS A 90 12.45 14.94 19.23
N THR A 91 13.19 16.02 19.09
CA THR A 91 14.10 16.53 20.11
C THR A 91 13.35 16.54 21.44
N GLY A 92 13.62 15.58 22.32
CA GLY A 92 12.98 15.57 23.63
C GLY A 92 13.05 14.26 24.39
N LYS A 93 14.17 14.03 25.09
CA LYS A 93 14.34 13.21 26.30
C LYS A 93 13.67 11.82 26.30
N LYS A 94 14.47 10.79 26.02
CA LYS A 94 14.22 9.42 26.51
C LYS A 94 14.29 9.43 28.05
N SER A 95 13.14 9.42 28.72
CA SER A 95 13.06 8.91 30.09
C SER A 95 12.78 7.42 30.02
N ILE A 96 13.76 6.63 30.42
CA ILE A 96 13.69 5.18 30.56
C ILE A 96 13.01 4.82 31.90
N PHE A 97 11.69 4.71 31.90
CA PHE A 97 10.98 3.86 32.85
C PHE A 97 10.76 2.52 32.14
N GLY A 98 11.33 1.40 32.53
CA GLY A 98 11.45 0.89 33.89
C GLY A 98 10.37 -0.16 34.10
N ALA A 99 10.49 -1.32 33.45
CA ALA A 99 9.65 -2.49 33.72
C ALA A 99 10.53 -3.54 34.40
N LYS A 100 10.50 -3.53 35.73
CA LYS A 100 10.93 -4.67 36.57
C LYS A 100 9.98 -5.84 36.32
N LYS A 101 10.54 -7.03 36.12
CA LYS A 101 10.04 -8.27 36.71
C LYS A 101 11.24 -9.01 37.28
#